data_AF-A0A931WMU1-F1
#
_entry.id   AF-A0A931WMU1-F1
#
_cell.length_a   1.000
_cell.length_b   1.000
_cell.length_c   1.000
_cell.angle_alpha   90.00
_cell.angle_beta   90.00
_cell.angle_gamma   90.00
#
_symmetry.space_group_name_H-M   'P 1'
#
loop_
_entity.id
_entity.type
_entity.pdbx_description
1 polymer ?
#
loop_
_entity_poly.entity_id
_entity_poly.type
_entity_poly.pdbx_seq_one_letter_code
_entity_poly.pdbx_strand_id
1 'polypeptide(L)'
;MAKATGSAKMRLLKSDTCKEATSLLLDYLAGTLPPKVKRAFERHLSICPDCVSFLKTYQKTIRLTQSFLSQNIAAAKLVHVERSLSRRLKKSKRSR
;
A
#
# COMPACT_ATOMS: atom_id res chain seq x y z
N MET A 1 -5.06 9.55 26.65
CA MET A 1 -3.91 8.70 26.27
C MET A 1 -3.35 9.21 24.95
N ALA A 2 -2.40 10.15 25.01
CA ALA A 2 -1.75 10.73 23.84
C ALA A 2 -0.51 9.90 23.52
N LYS A 3 -0.48 9.24 22.35
CA LYS A 3 0.73 8.58 21.87
C LYS A 3 1.73 9.66 21.44
N ALA A 4 2.65 9.96 22.34
CA ALA A 4 3.89 10.63 22.02
C ALA A 4 4.74 9.71 21.14
N THR A 5 4.93 10.07 19.87
CA THR A 5 6.02 9.54 19.04
C THR A 5 6.67 10.69 18.27
N GLY A 6 7.16 11.68 19.02
CA GLY A 6 8.22 12.57 18.59
C GLY A 6 9.51 12.12 19.25
N SER A 7 10.23 11.16 18.64
CA SER A 7 11.59 10.82 19.07
C SER A 7 12.54 11.09 17.92
N ALA A 8 13.36 12.11 18.12
CA ALA A 8 14.48 12.44 17.28
C ALA A 8 15.44 11.26 17.17
N LYS A 9 15.62 10.71 15.96
CA LYS A 9 16.86 10.03 15.62
C LYS A 9 17.28 10.41 14.21
N MET A 10 17.89 11.59 14.15
CA MET A 10 18.69 12.05 13.04
C MET A 10 19.99 11.20 13.04
N ARG A 11 19.95 10.02 12.42
CA ARG A 11 21.14 9.30 11.98
C ARG A 11 21.03 9.11 10.48
N LEU A 12 22.04 9.64 9.80
CA LEU A 12 22.25 9.56 8.37
C LEU A 12 22.13 8.10 7.91
N LEU A 13 21.14 7.83 7.06
CA LEU A 13 20.98 6.70 6.14
C LEU A 13 21.97 5.53 6.32
N LYS A 14 21.86 4.84 7.44
CA LYS A 14 22.24 3.43 7.58
C LYS A 14 20.99 2.75 8.09
N SER A 15 20.16 2.25 7.17
CA SER A 15 19.03 1.40 7.55
C SER A 15 19.64 0.10 8.07
N ASP A 16 19.60 -0.11 9.38
CA ASP A 16 20.13 -1.34 9.96
C ASP A 16 19.19 -2.54 9.66
N THR A 17 17.98 -2.28 9.12
CA THR A 17 17.06 -3.35 8.64
C THR A 17 16.21 -2.96 7.43
N CYS A 18 15.82 -3.95 6.63
CA CYS A 18 14.86 -3.80 5.52
C CYS A 18 13.50 -3.24 5.96
N LYS A 19 13.11 -3.47 7.22
CA LYS A 19 11.82 -3.03 7.79
C LYS A 19 11.75 -1.52 7.94
N GLU A 20 12.83 -0.89 8.42
CA GLU A 20 12.89 0.56 8.58
C GLU A 20 12.87 1.27 7.23
N ALA A 21 13.62 0.75 6.26
CA ALA A 21 13.63 1.28 4.91
C ALA A 21 12.24 1.25 4.26
N THR A 22 11.52 0.13 4.38
CA THR A 22 10.17 0.00 3.82
C THR A 22 9.15 0.87 4.55
N SER A 23 9.25 1.02 5.88
CA SER A 23 8.39 1.95 6.64
C SER A 23 8.58 3.40 6.17
N LEU A 24 9.83 3.84 6.01
CA LEU A 24 10.14 5.19 5.51
C LEU A 24 9.52 5.44 4.14
N LEU A 25 9.62 4.46 3.22
CA LEU A 25 9.02 4.56 1.89
C LEU A 25 7.50 4.63 1.95
N LEU A 26 6.86 3.82 2.78
CA LEU A 26 5.41 3.83 2.95
C LEU A 26 4.94 5.17 3.49
N ASP A 27 5.58 5.70 4.53
CA ASP A 27 5.24 7.01 5.10
C ASP A 27 5.49 8.15 4.10
N TYR A 28 6.55 8.05 3.28
CA TYR A 28 6.82 9.02 2.22
C TYR A 28 5.71 9.01 1.16
N LEU A 29 5.33 7.82 0.70
CA LEU A 29 4.28 7.65 -0.32
C LEU A 29 2.88 8.02 0.22
N ALA A 30 2.63 7.81 1.51
CA ALA A 30 1.40 8.22 2.18
C ALA A 30 1.36 9.72 2.51
N GLY A 31 2.48 10.43 2.38
CA GLY A 31 2.59 11.84 2.74
C GLY A 31 2.55 12.10 4.24
N THR A 32 2.80 11.08 5.06
CA THR A 32 2.71 11.14 6.53
C THR A 32 4.05 11.45 7.21
N LEU A 33 5.14 11.56 6.42
CA LEU A 33 6.44 11.90 6.99
C LEU A 33 6.47 13.29 7.62
N PRO A 34 7.11 13.43 8.81
CA PRO A 34 7.38 14.74 9.39
C PRO A 34 8.18 15.62 8.41
N PRO A 35 7.92 16.94 8.35
CA PRO A 35 8.53 17.82 7.34
C PRO A 35 10.06 17.78 7.29
N LYS A 36 10.71 17.68 8.46
CA LYS A 36 12.19 17.57 8.54
C LYS A 36 12.71 16.28 7.89
N VAL A 37 12.02 15.16 8.11
CA VAL A 37 12.39 13.84 7.59
C VAL A 37 12.12 13.78 6.09
N LYS A 38 10.97 14.29 5.64
CA LYS A 38 10.62 14.39 4.21
C LYS A 38 11.70 15.15 3.44
N ARG A 39 12.11 16.33 3.91
CA ARG A 39 13.17 17.14 3.26
C ARG A 39 14.52 16.41 3.20
N ALA A 40 14.89 15.69 4.25
CA ALA A 40 16.13 14.91 4.26
C ALA A 40 16.08 13.75 3.26
N PHE A 41 14.93 13.07 3.17
CA PHE A 41 14.72 11.99 2.21
C PHE A 41 14.71 12.50 0.77
N GLU A 42 14.04 13.61 0.49
CA GLU A 42 14.04 14.24 -0.84
C GLU A 42 15.44 14.68 -1.28
N ARG A 43 16.25 15.23 -0.35
CA ARG A 43 17.67 15.52 -0.62
C ARG A 43 18.48 14.28 -0.97
N HIS A 44 18.19 13.14 -0.34
CA HIS A 44 18.83 11.89 -0.69
C HIS A 44 18.41 11.42 -2.09
N LEU A 45 17.11 11.49 -2.40
CA LEU A 45 16.60 11.15 -3.73
C LEU A 45 17.20 12.04 -4.83
N SER A 46 17.56 13.30 -4.54
CA SER A 46 18.20 14.17 -5.54
C SER A 46 19.65 13.80 -5.85
N ILE A 47 20.32 13.01 -5.00
CA ILE A 47 21.74 12.66 -5.16
C ILE A 47 21.99 11.16 -5.38
N CYS A 48 20.98 10.31 -5.17
CA CYS A 48 21.12 8.86 -5.22
C CYS A 48 20.18 8.23 -6.27
N PRO A 49 20.66 7.94 -7.49
CA PRO A 49 19.83 7.38 -8.56
C PRO A 49 19.31 5.97 -8.26
N ASP A 50 20.04 5.19 -7.46
CA ASP A 50 19.62 3.84 -7.06
C ASP A 50 18.38 3.89 -6.16
N CYS A 51 18.34 4.82 -5.20
CA CYS A 51 17.18 4.98 -4.34
C CYS A 51 15.97 5.55 -5.09
N VAL A 52 16.18 6.39 -6.11
CA VAL A 52 15.11 6.81 -7.04
C VAL A 52 14.56 5.60 -7.81
N SER A 53 15.45 4.75 -8.32
CA SER A 53 15.05 3.54 -9.07
C SER A 53 14.33 2.53 -8.18
N PHE A 54 14.77 2.37 -6.94
CA PHE A 54 14.11 1.55 -5.93
C PHE A 54 12.71 2.07 -5.61
N LEU A 55 12.57 3.37 -5.35
CA LEU A 55 11.27 4.01 -5.09
C LEU A 55 10.29 3.80 -6.25
N LYS A 56 10.75 3.97 -7.51
CA LYS A 56 9.93 3.71 -8.70
C LYS A 56 9.46 2.26 -8.77
N THR A 57 10.35 1.31 -8.53
CA THR A 57 10.02 -0.12 -8.50
C THR A 57 9.01 -0.43 -7.41
N TYR A 58 9.22 0.11 -6.20
CA TYR A 58 8.33 -0.08 -5.08
C TYR A 58 6.91 0.47 -5.35
N GLN A 59 6.80 1.67 -5.93
CA GLN A 59 5.52 2.24 -6.39
C GLN A 59 4.83 1.34 -7.43
N LYS A 60 5.59 0.78 -8.38
CA LYS A 60 5.06 -0.14 -9.39
C LYS A 60 4.49 -1.41 -8.74
N THR A 61 5.21 -2.00 -7.79
CA THR A 61 4.74 -3.17 -7.03
C THR A 61 3.44 -2.88 -6.31
N ILE A 62 3.32 -1.73 -5.63
CA ILE A 62 2.06 -1.32 -4.96
C ILE A 62 0.91 -1.25 -5.97
N ARG A 63 1.11 -0.58 -7.11
CA ARG A 63 0.07 -0.42 -8.14
C ARG A 63 -0.38 -1.76 -8.73
N LEU A 64 0.58 -2.64 -9.04
CA LEU A 64 0.28 -3.96 -9.60
C LEU A 64 -0.49 -4.83 -8.61
N THR A 65 -0.07 -4.85 -7.34
CA THR A 65 -0.75 -5.59 -6.28
C THR A 65 -2.16 -5.06 -6.04
N GLN A 66 -2.35 -3.74 -6.00
CA GLN A 66 -3.66 -3.12 -5.88
C GLN A 66 -4.58 -3.50 -7.05
N SER A 67 -4.09 -3.38 -8.29
CA SER A 67 -4.84 -3.77 -9.48
C SER A 67 -5.25 -5.24 -9.45
N PHE A 68 -4.31 -6.13 -9.11
CA PHE A 68 -4.58 -7.56 -8.98
C PHE A 68 -5.65 -7.84 -7.91
N LEU A 69 -5.54 -7.24 -6.72
CA LEU A 69 -6.53 -7.39 -5.66
C LEU A 69 -7.91 -6.86 -6.06
N SER A 70 -7.98 -5.69 -6.71
CA SER A 70 -9.25 -5.13 -7.20
C SER A 70 -9.93 -6.06 -8.20
N GLN A 71 -9.18 -6.64 -9.14
CA GLN A 71 -9.69 -7.60 -10.11
C GLN A 71 -10.19 -8.89 -9.44
N ASN A 72 -9.42 -9.44 -8.50
CA ASN A 72 -9.80 -10.66 -7.79
C ASN A 72 -11.01 -10.47 -6.88
N ILE A 73 -11.10 -9.34 -6.17
CA ILE A 73 -12.26 -9.00 -5.33
C ILE A 73 -13.50 -8.82 -6.20
N ALA A 74 -13.37 -8.18 -7.37
CA ALA A 74 -14.49 -8.05 -8.31
C ALA A 74 -14.97 -9.43 -8.79
N ALA A 75 -14.06 -10.31 -9.20
CA ALA A 75 -14.37 -11.68 -9.60
C ALA A 75 -15.10 -12.46 -8.48
N ALA A 76 -14.61 -12.38 -7.25
CA ALA A 76 -15.23 -13.04 -6.10
C ALA A 76 -16.65 -12.53 -5.81
N LYS A 77 -16.88 -11.22 -5.94
CA LYS A 77 -18.22 -10.63 -5.77
C LYS A 77 -19.20 -11.11 -6.84
N LEU A 78 -18.77 -11.19 -8.10
CA LEU A 78 -19.62 -11.66 -9.20
C LEU A 78 -20.11 -13.11 -8.96
N VAL A 79 -19.22 -14.01 -8.56
CA VAL A 79 -19.57 -15.40 -8.23
C VAL A 79 -20.61 -15.49 -7.11
N HIS A 80 -20.51 -14.63 -6.09
CA HIS A 80 -21.48 -14.61 -5.00
C HIS A 80 -22.87 -14.11 -5.44
N VAL A 81 -22.90 -13.09 -6.31
CA VAL A 81 -24.14 -12.55 -6.88
C VAL A 81 -24.82 -13.61 -7.76
N GLU A 82 -24.10 -14.25 -8.67
CA GLU A 82 -24.63 -15.31 -9.55
C GLU A 82 -25.23 -16.47 -8.77
N ARG A 83 -24.54 -16.95 -7.73
CA ARG A 83 -25.04 -18.01 -6.84
C ARG A 83 -26.33 -17.59 -6.14
N SER A 84 -26.40 -16.34 -5.67
CA SER A 84 -27.56 -15.81 -4.97
C SER A 84 -28.77 -15.67 -5.89
N LEU A 85 -28.58 -15.14 -7.11
CA LEU A 85 -29.61 -15.03 -8.14
C LEU A 85 -30.12 -16.41 -8.58
N SER A 86 -29.20 -17.35 -8.86
CA SER A 86 -29.54 -18.73 -9.26
C SER A 86 -30.39 -19.46 -8.22
N ARG A 87 -30.09 -19.27 -6.92
CA ARG A 87 -30.90 -19.82 -5.82
C ARG A 87 -32.32 -19.22 -5.78
N ARG A 88 -32.44 -17.90 -5.96
CA ARG A 88 -33.74 -17.19 -5.98
C ARG A 88 -34.61 -17.61 -7.17
N LEU A 89 -34.03 -17.69 -8.37
CA LEU A 89 -34.74 -18.16 -9.57
C LEU A 89 -35.24 -19.61 -9.42
N LYS A 90 -34.42 -20.50 -8.86
CA LYS A 90 -34.83 -21.89 -8.56
C LYS A 90 -35.95 -21.98 -7.53
N LYS A 91 -35.94 -21.13 -6.50
CA LYS A 91 -37.01 -21.08 -5.48
C LYS A 91 -38.33 -20.56 -6.07
N SER A 92 -38.26 -19.54 -6.92
CA SER A 92 -39.45 -18.99 -7.61
C SER A 92 -40.11 -20.02 -8.54
N LYS A 93 -39.32 -20.81 -9.29
CA LYS A 93 -39.86 -21.88 -10.16
C LYS A 93 -40.47 -23.07 -9.41
N ARG A 94 -40.04 -23.36 -8.17
CA ARG A 94 -40.56 -24.47 -7.34
C ARG A 94 -41.86 -24.14 -6.61
N SER A 95 -42.25 -22.87 -6.57
CA SER A 95 -43.45 -22.38 -5.87
C SER A 95 -44.66 -22.20 -6.81
N ARG A 96 -44.54 -22.58 -8.08
CA ARG A 96 -45.58 -22.66 -9.10
C ARG A 96 -45.74 -24.12 -9.50
#